data_AF-A0A2V9AG18-F1
#
_entry.id   AF-A0A2V9AG18-F1
#
_cell.length_a   1.000
_cell.length_b   1.000
_cell.length_c   1.000
_cell.angle_alpha   90.00
_cell.angle_beta   90.00
_cell.angle_gamma   90.00
#
_symmetry.space_group_name_H-M   'P 1'
#
loop_
_entity.id
_entity.type
_entity.pdbx_description
1 polymer ?
#
loop_
_entity_poly.entity_id
_entity_poly.type
_entity_poly.pdbx_seq_one_letter_code
_entity_poly.pdbx_strand_id
1 'polypeptide(L)' 'MAVPEALSRAVRSRAHGRCQYCFMHESLKGATFHVEHVIPQSKGGESTLENLAGETPWAYSPGSRIWSKSAA' A
#
# COMPACT_ATOMS: atom_id res chain seq x y z
N MET A 1 -9.40 10.34 -4.84
CA MET A 1 -8.89 10.64 -6.20
C MET A 1 -8.72 9.31 -6.91
N ALA A 2 -9.18 9.15 -8.15
CA ALA A 2 -9.24 7.83 -8.78
C ALA A 2 -7.88 7.45 -9.37
N VAL A 3 -7.21 6.47 -8.77
CA VAL A 3 -6.09 5.77 -9.42
C VAL A 3 -6.66 4.99 -10.60
N PRO A 4 -6.07 5.08 -11.82
CA PRO A 4 -6.51 4.29 -12.96
C PRO A 4 -6.57 2.80 -12.63
N GLU A 5 -7.64 2.11 -13.04
CA GLU A 5 -7.82 0.68 -12.73
C GLU A 5 -6.66 -0.17 -13.27
N ALA A 6 -6.09 0.22 -14.42
CA ALA A 6 -4.92 -0.42 -14.99
C ALA A 6 -3.70 -0.36 -14.05
N LEU A 7 -3.44 0.81 -13.44
CA LEU A 7 -2.38 0.98 -12.45
C LEU A 7 -2.70 0.19 -11.18
N SER A 8 -3.95 0.20 -10.73
CA SER A 8 -4.38 -0.55 -9.55
C SER A 8 -4.17 -2.07 -9.72
N ARG A 9 -4.55 -2.62 -10.89
CA ARG A 9 -4.28 -4.02 -11.26
C ARG A 9 -2.79 -4.33 -11.32
N ALA A 10 -2.00 -3.45 -11.92
CA ALA A 10 -0.55 -3.64 -12.03
C ALA A 10 0.15 -3.61 -10.65
N VAL A 11 -0.29 -2.72 -9.75
CA VAL A 11 0.18 -2.68 -8.36
C VAL A 11 -0.21 -3.95 -7.61
N ARG A 12 -1.46 -4.43 -7.74
CA ARG A 12 -1.91 -5.69 -7.13
C ARG A 12 -1.15 -6.91 -7.64
N SER A 13 -0.89 -6.94 -8.96
CA SER A 13 -0.10 -8.00 -9.60
C SER A 13 1.35 -7.99 -9.11
N ARG A 14 2.00 -6.81 -9.07
CA ARG A 14 3.34 -6.61 -8.50
C ARG A 14 3.40 -7.05 -7.05
N ALA A 15 2.36 -6.72 -6.27
CA ALA A 15 2.32 -7.01 -4.86
C ALA A 15 1.94 -8.47 -4.55
N HIS A 16 1.52 -9.26 -5.54
CA HIS A 16 1.04 -10.64 -5.38
C HIS A 16 -0.01 -10.78 -4.26
N GLY A 17 -0.94 -9.82 -4.17
CA GLY A 17 -1.94 -9.80 -3.09
C GLY A 17 -1.38 -9.57 -1.69
N ARG A 18 -0.13 -9.09 -1.55
CA ARG A 18 0.50 -8.74 -0.27
C ARG A 18 0.55 -7.24 -0.08
N CYS A 19 0.43 -6.80 1.18
CA CYS A 19 0.58 -5.39 1.53
C CYS A 19 2.03 -4.98 1.39
N GLN A 20 2.32 -3.84 0.75
CA GLN A 20 3.71 -3.38 0.67
C GLN A 20 4.23 -2.81 2.00
N TYR A 21 3.33 -2.41 2.90
CA TYR A 21 3.69 -1.91 4.22
C TYR A 21 3.94 -3.02 5.23
N CYS A 22 3.06 -4.03 5.28
CA CYS A 22 3.13 -5.08 6.29
C CYS A 22 3.42 -6.49 5.74
N PHE A 23 3.55 -6.64 4.43
CA PHE A 23 3.81 -7.91 3.71
C PHE A 23 2.77 -9.03 3.96
N MET A 24 1.67 -8.73 4.64
CA MET A 24 0.58 -9.68 4.85
C MET A 24 -0.32 -9.79 3.62
N HIS A 25 -0.79 -11.00 3.37
CA HIS A 25 -1.72 -11.31 2.29
C HIS A 25 -3.12 -10.73 2.57
N GLU A 26 -3.83 -10.35 1.52
CA GLU A 26 -5.21 -9.82 1.57
C GLU A 26 -6.11 -10.73 2.40
N SER A 27 -6.01 -12.03 2.14
CA SER A 27 -6.79 -13.09 2.77
C SER A 27 -6.60 -13.16 4.28
N LEU A 28 -5.43 -12.77 4.79
CA LEU A 28 -5.14 -12.77 6.23
C LEU A 28 -5.74 -11.56 6.94
N LYS A 29 -5.88 -10.44 6.23
CA LYS A 29 -6.43 -9.20 6.81
C LYS A 29 -7.93 -9.07 6.65
N GLY A 30 -8.55 -9.83 5.74
CA GLY A 30 -9.99 -9.75 5.47
C GLY A 30 -10.42 -8.35 5.01
N ALA A 31 -9.48 -7.57 4.46
CA ALA A 31 -9.68 -6.19 4.06
C ALA A 31 -9.20 -5.99 2.64
N THR A 32 -9.94 -5.21 1.86
CA THR A 32 -9.60 -4.92 0.46
C THR A 32 -8.34 -4.08 0.36
N PHE A 33 -7.45 -4.45 -0.56
CA PHE A 33 -6.31 -3.61 -0.92
C PHE A 33 -6.76 -2.35 -1.66
N HIS A 34 -6.47 -1.19 -1.05
CA HIS A 34 -6.59 0.10 -1.71
C HIS A 34 -5.21 0.53 -2.24
N VAL A 35 -5.20 1.10 -3.43
CA VAL A 35 -3.96 1.60 -4.04
C VAL A 35 -3.87 3.07 -3.74
N GLU A 36 -2.83 3.43 -2.99
CA GLU A 36 -2.59 4.79 -2.50
C GLU A 36 -1.19 5.23 -2.91
N HIS A 37 -0.95 6.53 -2.85
CA HIS A 37 0.35 7.11 -3.16
C HIS A 37 1.26 7.05 -1.94
N VAL A 38 2.43 6.43 -2.08
CA VAL A 38 3.48 6.38 -1.07
C VAL A 38 3.94 7.80 -0.72
N ILE A 39 4.23 8.59 -1.76
CA ILE A 39 4.46 10.03 -1.65
C ILE A 39 3.15 10.70 -2.10
N PRO A 40 2.46 11.42 -1.21
CA PRO A 40 1.23 12.10 -1.56
C PRO A 40 1.51 13.17 -2.63
N GLN A 41 0.55 13.38 -3.53
CA GLN A 41 0.67 14.38 -4.59
C GLN A 41 0.92 15.80 -4.06
N SER A 42 0.42 16.11 -2.86
CA SER A 42 0.70 17.39 -2.17
C SER A 42 2.19 17.62 -1.89
N LYS A 43 3.00 16.55 -1.87
CA LYS A 43 4.46 16.59 -1.75
C LYS A 43 5.19 16.38 -3.08
N GLY A 44 4.47 16.43 -4.21
CA GLY A 44 5.03 16.20 -5.54
C GLY A 44 5.15 14.73 -5.94
N GLY A 45 4.42 13.83 -5.27
CA GLY A 45 4.40 12.42 -5.66
C GLY A 45 3.61 12.19 -6.95
N GLU A 46 4.23 11.54 -7.93
CA GLU A 46 3.58 11.21 -9.19
C GLU A 46 2.70 9.96 -9.09
N SER A 47 1.71 9.83 -9.98
CA SER A 47 0.85 8.63 -10.07
C SER A 47 1.54 7.50 -10.86
N THR A 48 2.78 7.19 -10.52
CA THR A 48 3.58 6.14 -11.16
C THR A 48 3.47 4.83 -10.38
N LEU A 49 3.66 3.69 -11.07
CA LEU A 49 3.62 2.37 -10.45
C LEU A 49 4.61 2.21 -9.27
N GLU A 50 5.68 2.99 -9.30
CA GLU A 50 6.75 3.00 -8.32
C GLU A 50 6.32 3.73 -7.04
N ASN A 51 5.54 4.81 -7.20
CA ASN A 51 4.99 5.61 -6.11
C ASN A 51 3.61 5.14 -5.64
N LEU A 52 3.04 4.12 -6.28
CA LEU A 52 1.77 3.52 -5.88
C LEU A 52 2.03 2.25 -5.05
N ALA A 53 1.46 2.22 -3.85
CA ALA A 53 1.53 1.08 -2.95
C ALA A 53 0.13 0.55 -2.63
N GLY A 54 0.04 -0.77 -2.53
CA GLY A 54 -1.13 -1.44 -1.98
C GLY A 54 -1.12 -1.31 -0.46
N GLU A 55 -1.98 -0.45 0.05
CA GLU A 55 -2.27 -0.35 1.47
C GLU A 55 -3.66 -0.92 1.79
N THR A 56 -3.90 -1.04 3.07
CA THR A 56 -5.16 -1.53 3.63
C THR A 56 -5.50 -0.60 4.78
N PRO A 57 -6.77 -0.42 5.14
CA PRO A 57 -7.18 0.54 6.17
C PRO A 57 -6.46 0.39 7.51
N TRP A 58 -5.96 -0.82 7.80
CA TRP A 58 -5.22 -1.17 9.02
C TRP A 58 -3.71 -0.91 8.96
N ALA A 59 -3.17 -0.31 7.90
CA ALA A 59 -1.74 -0.04 7.76
C ALA A 59 -1.21 0.93 8.84
N TYR A 60 -2.06 1.85 9.30
CA TYR A 60 -1.74 2.84 10.34
C TYR A 60 -1.91 2.33 11.79
N SER A 61 -2.27 1.06 12.00
CA SER A 61 -2.33 0.52 13.36
C SER A 61 -0.91 0.40 13.96
N PRO A 62 -0.72 0.72 15.25
CA PRO A 62 0.58 0.72 15.94
C PRO A 62 1.26 -0.67 16.12
N GLY A 63 0.86 -1.67 15.34
CA GLY A 63 1.47 -3.01 15.27
C GLY A 63 1.99 -3.40 13.89
N SER A 64 1.97 -2.48 12.90
CA SER A 64 2.54 -2.76 11.59
C SER A 64 4.08 -2.82 11.69
N ARG A 65 4.68 -3.85 11.07
CA ARG A 65 6.12 -4.18 11.19
C ARG A 65 7.07 -3.05 10.76
N ILE A 66 6.57 -2.02 10.06
CA ILE A 66 7.27 -0.78 9.73
C ILE A 66 7.54 0.07 10.99
N TRP A 67 6.60 0.14 11.94
CA TRP A 67 6.80 0.85 13.22
C TRP A 67 7.52 0.01 14.28
N SER A 68 7.49 -1.33 14.18
CA SER A 68 8.26 -2.20 15.07
C SER A 68 9.78 -2.13 14.87
N LYS A 69 10.28 -1.43 13.84
CA LYS A 69 11.71 -1.27 13.58
C LYS A 69 12.28 0.11 13.94
N SER A 70 11.45 1.05 14.41
CA SER A 70 11.90 2.38 14.85
C SER A 70 12.14 2.49 16.36
N ALA A 71 12.15 1.36 17.07
CA ALA A 71 12.55 1.28 18.48
C ALA A 71 13.84 0.45 18.61
N ALA A 72 14.94 0.97 18.06
CA ALA A 72 16.30 0.57 18.39
C ALA A 72 17.23 1.76 18.17
#